data_AF-A0A6C0D1U5-F1
#
_entry.id   AF-A0A6C0D1U5-F1
#
_cell.length_a   1.000
_cell.length_b   1.000
_cell.length_c   1.000
_cell.angle_alpha   90.00
_cell.angle_beta   90.00
_cell.angle_gamma   90.00
#
_symmetry.space_group_name_H-M   'P 1'
#
loop_
_entity.id
_entity.type
_entity.pdbx_description
1 polymer ?
#
loop_
_entity_poly.entity_id
_entity_poly.type
_entity_poly.pdbx_seq_one_letter_code
_entity_poly.pdbx_strand_id
1 'polypeptide(L)'
;MDCYIPFDQLESGREYYILRPNGKKYNGTFDVYRYSRMSGDMYAFAWFRNNSLSYYYTPDDEFYDVEYIRENAQRAIQDMEQRSLNMVLKRIVNEEFKWS
;
A
#
# COMPACT_ATOMS: atom_id res chain seq x y z
N MET A 1 -9.90 5.61 -4.88
CA MET A 1 -8.82 6.15 -4.05
C MET A 1 -7.57 5.40 -4.46
N ASP A 2 -6.55 6.13 -4.87
CA ASP A 2 -5.27 5.56 -5.25
C ASP A 2 -4.45 5.31 -3.99
N CYS A 3 -3.71 4.19 -3.92
CA CYS A 3 -2.83 3.88 -2.79
C CYS A 3 -1.46 4.56 -2.92
N TYR A 4 -1.22 5.22 -4.05
CA TYR A 4 -0.06 6.03 -4.32
C TYR A 4 0.02 7.26 -3.40
N ILE A 5 1.21 7.50 -2.86
CA ILE A 5 1.53 8.64 -1.99
C ILE A 5 2.63 9.46 -2.67
N PRO A 6 2.39 10.75 -2.95
CA PRO A 6 3.41 11.65 -3.49
C PRO A 6 4.63 11.75 -2.57
N PHE A 7 5.81 11.94 -3.16
CA PHE A 7 7.08 12.00 -2.41
C PHE A 7 7.06 13.05 -1.29
N ASP A 8 6.39 14.19 -1.47
CA ASP A 8 6.28 15.30 -0.51
C ASP A 8 5.18 15.13 0.54
N GLN A 9 4.43 14.02 0.48
CA GLN A 9 3.32 13.69 1.38
C GLN A 9 3.61 12.47 2.26
N LEU A 10 4.88 12.06 2.35
CA LEU A 10 5.26 10.96 3.25
C LEU A 10 5.17 11.42 4.70
N GLU A 11 4.60 10.57 5.54
CA GLU A 11 4.38 10.82 6.96
C GLU A 11 5.37 10.01 7.80
N SER A 12 6.15 10.70 8.62
CA SER A 12 7.14 10.06 9.50
C SER A 12 6.46 9.01 10.39
N GLY A 13 7.07 7.84 10.49
CA GLY A 13 6.57 6.71 11.28
C GLY A 13 5.62 5.77 10.51
N ARG A 14 5.16 6.12 9.31
CA ARG A 14 4.35 5.22 8.48
C ARG A 14 5.19 4.26 7.65
N GLU A 15 4.64 3.07 7.40
CA GLU A 15 5.23 2.04 6.53
C GLU A 15 4.75 2.24 5.09
N TYR A 16 5.70 2.20 4.13
CA TYR A 16 5.40 2.31 2.71
C TYR A 16 6.00 1.15 1.93
N TYR A 17 5.30 0.72 0.87
CA TYR A 17 5.89 -0.03 -0.23
C TYR A 17 6.53 0.94 -1.20
N ILE A 18 7.73 0.61 -1.67
CA ILE A 18 8.54 1.50 -2.50
C ILE A 18 8.93 0.75 -3.77
N LEU A 19 8.62 1.33 -4.93
CA LEU A 19 9.00 0.80 -6.24
C LEU A 19 10.00 1.75 -6.89
N ARG A 20 11.21 1.23 -7.14
CA ARG A 20 12.23 1.98 -7.86
C ARG A 20 11.99 1.93 -9.37
N PRO A 21 12.48 2.92 -10.15
CA PRO A 21 12.38 2.91 -11.62
C PRO A 21 12.96 1.67 -12.30
N ASN A 22 13.92 0.99 -11.65
CA ASN A 22 14.50 -0.27 -12.13
C ASN A 22 13.65 -1.51 -11.83
N GLY A 23 12.43 -1.34 -11.30
CA GLY A 23 11.50 -2.41 -10.96
C GLY A 23 11.76 -3.09 -9.60
N LYS A 24 12.80 -2.70 -8.87
CA LYS A 24 13.08 -3.27 -7.55
C LYS A 24 12.09 -2.75 -6.51
N LYS A 25 11.58 -3.68 -5.69
CA LYS A 25 10.58 -3.42 -4.66
C LYS A 25 11.21 -3.48 -3.28
N TYR A 26 10.80 -2.55 -2.42
CA TYR A 26 11.23 -2.45 -1.05
C TYR A 26 10.03 -2.13 -0.15
N ASN A 27 10.20 -2.31 1.15
CA ASN A 27 9.32 -1.74 2.17
C ASN A 27 10.18 -1.07 3.24
N GLY A 28 9.57 -0.16 3.99
CA GLY A 28 10.22 0.44 5.15
C GLY A 28 9.37 1.51 5.80
N THR A 29 9.80 1.91 6.99
CA THR A 29 9.20 3.02 7.72
C THR A 29 9.88 4.31 7.31
N PHE A 30 9.11 5.28 6.83
CA PHE A 30 9.62 6.62 6.55
C PHE A 30 10.00 7.31 7.87
N ASP A 31 11.17 7.93 7.91
CA ASP A 31 11.67 8.62 9.09
C ASP A 31 11.69 10.14 8.86
N VAL A 32 12.47 10.59 7.87
CA VAL A 32 12.63 12.03 7.64
C VAL A 32 13.17 12.33 6.24
N TYR A 33 12.89 13.53 5.74
CA TYR A 33 13.60 14.06 4.58
C TYR A 33 15.01 14.55 4.97
N ARG A 34 16.00 14.24 4.15
CA ARG A 34 17.35 14.82 4.21
C ARG A 34 17.62 15.61 2.95
N TYR A 35 18.35 16.72 3.11
CA TYR A 35 18.77 17.54 2.00
C TYR A 35 20.28 17.49 1.86
N SER A 36 20.78 17.25 0.65
CA SER A 36 22.21 17.29 0.34
C SER A 36 22.45 18.21 -0.85
N ARG A 37 23.56 18.95 -0.80
CA ARG A 37 24.06 19.67 -1.97
C ARG A 37 25.02 18.78 -2.73
N MET A 38 24.67 18.43 -3.96
CA MET A 38 25.56 17.76 -4.90
C MET A 38 25.68 18.62 -6.14
N SER A 39 26.90 18.95 -6.56
CA SER A 39 27.17 19.72 -7.78
C SER A 39 26.49 21.10 -7.86
N GLY A 40 26.17 21.72 -6.72
CA GLY A 40 25.52 23.03 -6.66
C GLY A 40 23.99 22.97 -6.51
N ASP A 41 23.38 21.83 -6.82
CA ASP A 41 21.94 21.61 -6.70
C ASP A 41 21.57 20.97 -5.36
N MET A 42 20.40 21.37 -4.83
CA MET A 42 19.86 20.84 -3.58
C MET A 42 18.94 19.67 -3.88
N TYR A 43 19.31 18.48 -3.41
CA TYR A 43 18.54 17.25 -3.57
C TYR A 43 17.84 16.88 -2.27
N ALA A 44 16.56 16.53 -2.37
CA ALA A 44 15.77 15.95 -1.29
C ALA A 44 15.79 14.42 -1.38
N PHE A 45 16.06 13.76 -0.26
CA PHE A 45 16.04 12.32 -0.11
C PHE A 45 15.11 11.94 1.02
N ALA A 46 14.28 10.92 0.82
CA ALA A 46 13.48 10.33 1.88
C ALA A 46 14.29 9.22 2.57
N TRP A 47 14.51 9.37 3.87
CA TRP A 47 15.17 8.36 4.69
C TRP A 47 14.15 7.33 5.17
N PHE A 48 14.44 6.06 4.92
CA PHE A 48 13.64 4.94 5.37
C PHE A 48 14.46 3.96 6.20
N ARG A 49 13.81 3.36 7.20
CA ARG A 49 14.35 2.31 8.06
C ARG A 49 13.64 0.99 7.78
N ASN A 50 14.40 -0.08 7.60
CA ASN A 50 13.86 -1.44 7.46
C ASN A 50 14.74 -2.43 8.24
N ASN A 51 14.18 -3.06 9.27
CA ASN A 51 14.74 -4.12 10.12
C ASN A 51 16.15 -3.87 10.71
N SER A 52 17.18 -3.69 9.86
CA SER A 52 18.56 -3.36 10.24
C SER A 52 19.30 -2.45 9.25
N LEU A 53 18.65 -2.01 8.17
CA LEU A 53 19.26 -1.20 7.11
C LEU A 53 18.49 0.12 6.94
N SER A 54 19.24 1.17 6.62
CA SER A 54 18.70 2.49 6.28
C SER A 54 18.97 2.77 4.81
N TYR A 55 17.94 3.21 4.11
CA TYR A 55 18.02 3.51 2.68
C TYR A 55 17.46 4.90 2.39
N TYR A 56 18.03 5.52 1.36
CA TYR A 56 17.53 6.77 0.79
C TYR A 56 16.77 6.48 -0.50
N TYR A 57 15.68 7.19 -0.68
CA TYR A 57 14.83 7.18 -1.88
C TYR A 57 14.63 8.59 -2.40
N THR A 58 14.40 8.74 -3.69
CA THR A 58 14.28 10.02 -4.39
C THR A 58 12.83 10.26 -4.83
N PRO A 59 12.49 11.46 -5.32
CA PRO A 59 11.18 11.73 -5.91
C PRO A 59 10.83 10.89 -7.14
N ASP A 60 11.80 10.22 -7.76
CA ASP A 60 11.59 9.33 -8.90
C ASP A 60 11.12 7.92 -8.47
N ASP A 61 11.23 7.59 -7.17
CA ASP A 61 10.69 6.35 -6.62
C ASP A 61 9.19 6.51 -6.37
N GLU A 62 8.42 5.43 -6.51
CA GLU A 62 6.99 5.42 -6.22
C GLU A 62 6.73 4.88 -4.82
N PHE A 63 5.81 5.51 -4.09
CA PHE A 63 5.47 5.15 -2.72
C PHE A 63 3.99 4.78 -2.62
N TYR A 64 3.71 3.71 -1.88
CA TYR A 64 2.36 3.19 -1.70
C TYR A 64 2.09 2.91 -0.23
N ASP A 65 0.91 3.32 0.25
CA ASP A 65 0.49 3.12 1.64
C ASP A 65 0.20 1.63 1.92
N VAL A 66 0.99 1.03 2.82
CA VAL A 66 0.90 -0.38 3.19
C VAL A 66 -0.40 -0.68 3.94
N GLU A 67 -0.84 0.22 4.82
CA GLU A 67 -2.04 0.04 5.62
C GLU A 67 -3.28 0.05 4.72
N TYR A 68 -3.36 1.03 3.82
CA TYR A 68 -4.43 1.11 2.84
C TYR A 68 -4.53 -0.16 1.96
N ILE A 69 -3.38 -0.70 1.52
CA ILE A 69 -3.34 -1.95 0.74
C ILE A 69 -3.86 -3.13 1.58
N ARG A 70 -3.45 -3.24 2.85
CA ARG A 70 -3.90 -4.31 3.75
C ARG A 70 -5.40 -4.24 4.00
N GLU A 71 -5.94 -3.05 4.27
CA GLU A 71 -7.38 -2.84 4.48
C GLU A 71 -8.20 -3.19 3.24
N ASN A 72 -7.73 -2.78 2.05
CA ASN A 72 -8.40 -3.12 0.79
C ASN A 72 -8.41 -4.62 0.53
N ALA A 73 -7.31 -5.31 0.83
CA ALA A 73 -7.25 -6.76 0.69
C ALA A 73 -8.25 -7.45 1.65
N GLN A 74 -8.35 -6.99 2.89
CA GLN A 74 -9.32 -7.52 3.86
C GLN A 74 -10.76 -7.27 3.43
N ARG A 75 -11.09 -6.05 2.97
CA ARG A 75 -12.42 -5.73 2.44
C ARG A 75 -12.79 -6.61 1.24
N ALA A 76 -11.85 -6.82 0.32
CA ALA A 76 -12.09 -7.68 -0.83
C ALA A 76 -12.40 -9.13 -0.42
N ILE A 77 -11.71 -9.66 0.60
CA ILE A 77 -12.00 -11.00 1.15
C ILE A 77 -13.41 -11.04 1.74
N GLN A 78 -13.76 -10.07 2.58
CA GLN A 78 -15.10 -10.00 3.19
C GLN A 78 -16.22 -9.91 2.13
N ASP A 79 -16.01 -9.13 1.08
CA ASP A 79 -16.95 -9.03 -0.04
C ASP A 79 -17.11 -10.37 -0.78
N MET A 80 -16.02 -11.12 -0.96
CA MET A 80 -16.06 -12.45 -1.56
C MET A 80 -16.79 -13.46 -0.68
N GLU A 81 -16.56 -13.45 0.63
CA GLU A 81 -17.24 -14.29 1.61
C GLU A 81 -18.73 -13.99 1.63
N GLN A 82 -19.12 -12.71 1.67
CA GLN A 82 -20.52 -12.29 1.65
C GLN A 82 -21.22 -12.73 0.36
N ARG A 83 -20.57 -12.58 -0.80
CA ARG A 83 -21.12 -13.06 -2.09
C ARG A 83 -21.33 -14.58 -2.06
N SER A 84 -20.37 -15.32 -1.52
CA SER A 84 -20.44 -16.78 -1.40
C SER A 84 -21.59 -17.21 -0.50
N LEU A 85 -21.73 -16.57 0.67
CA LEU A 85 -22.85 -16.79 1.59
C LEU A 85 -24.20 -16.50 0.92
N ASN A 86 -24.31 -15.36 0.23
CA ASN A 86 -25.53 -14.99 -0.49
C ASN A 86 -25.91 -16.02 -1.57
N MET A 87 -24.94 -16.61 -2.27
CA MET A 87 -25.20 -17.67 -3.25
C MET A 87 -25.73 -18.94 -2.58
N VAL A 88 -25.12 -19.36 -1.46
CA VAL A 88 -25.56 -20.53 -0.69
C VAL A 88 -26.97 -20.32 -0.14
N LEU A 89 -27.24 -19.17 0.48
CA LEU A 89 -28.56 -18.84 1.04
C LEU A 89 -29.64 -18.82 -0.05
N LYS A 90 -29.38 -18.16 -1.19
CA LYS A 90 -30.30 -18.17 -2.33
C LYS A 90 -30.59 -19.58 -2.82
N ARG A 91 -29.57 -20.44 -2.86
CA ARG A 91 -29.73 -21.84 -3.26
C ARG A 91 -30.63 -22.60 -2.29
N ILE A 92 -30.38 -22.50 -0.98
CA ILE A 92 -31.19 -23.17 0.05
C ILE A 92 -32.65 -22.69 -0.02
N VAL A 93 -32.88 -21.37 -0.06
CA VAL A 93 -34.23 -20.81 -0.15
C VAL A 93 -34.94 -21.30 -1.41
N ASN A 94 -34.27 -21.33 -2.56
CA ASN A 94 -34.88 -21.80 -3.81
C ASN A 94 -35.07 -23.33 -3.87
N GLU A 95 -34.22 -24.11 -3.19
CA GLU A 95 -34.33 -25.57 -3.13
C GLU A 95 -35.44 -26.02 -2.15
N GLU A 96 -35.56 -25.36 -0.99
CA GLU A 96 -36.53 -25.69 0.05
C GLU A 96 -37.90 -25.01 -0.15
N PHE A 97 -37.94 -23.82 -0.75
CA PHE A 97 -39.16 -23.09 -1.09
C PHE A 97 -39.33 -23.00 -2.59
N LYS A 98 -39.53 -24.16 -3.25
CA LYS A 98 -40.19 -24.15 -4.56
C LYS A 98 -41.59 -23.60 -4.37
N TRP A 99 -41.83 -22.36 -4.76
CA TRP A 99 -43.18 -21.84 -4.94
C TRP A 99 -43.85 -22.66 -6.06
N SER A 100 -44.66 -23.64 -5.67
CA SER A 100 -45.66 -24.30 -6.50
C SER A 100 -46.89 -23.43 -6.63
#